data_AF-A0A9P0FRN8-F1
#
_entry.id   AF-A0A9P0FRN8-F1
#
_cell.length_a   1.000
_cell.length_b   1.000
_cell.length_c   1.000
_cell.angle_alpha   90.00
_cell.angle_beta   90.00
_cell.angle_gamma   90.00
#
_symmetry.space_group_name_H-M   'P 1'
#
loop_
_entity.id
_entity.type
_entity.pdbx_description
1 polymer ?
#
loop_
_entity_poly.entity_id
_entity_poly.type
_entity_poly.pdbx_seq_one_letter_code
_entity_poly.pdbx_strand_id
1 'polypeptide(L)'
;MKTFVVLSMVIVSCLAQKSPYAGRGPVGFPAVETTTADPLANRFGDSADNTPINLPIEALGDVELVKRLSRLPLDNQPFWLINWRALEANRRNPQTYPARANSFIEPANNMFL
;
A
#
# COMPACT_ATOMS: atom_id res chain seq x y z
N MET A 1 -18.77 -30.88 -39.77
CA MET A 1 -18.42 -29.44 -39.87
C MET A 1 -19.23 -28.57 -38.91
N LYS A 2 -20.56 -28.57 -38.95
CA LYS A 2 -21.40 -27.74 -38.04
C LYS A 2 -21.13 -27.96 -36.54
N THR A 3 -20.88 -29.20 -36.13
CA THR A 3 -20.55 -29.57 -34.75
C THR A 3 -19.21 -28.98 -34.27
N PHE A 4 -18.20 -28.93 -35.15
CA PHE A 4 -16.90 -28.32 -34.85
C PHE A 4 -17.00 -26.80 -34.68
N VAL A 5 -17.88 -26.14 -35.44
CA VAL A 5 -18.12 -24.69 -35.30
C VAL A 5 -18.77 -24.37 -33.96
N VAL A 6 -19.77 -25.16 -33.55
CA VAL A 6 -20.42 -25.00 -32.24
C VAL A 6 -19.43 -25.23 -31.09
N LEU A 7 -18.60 -26.28 -31.18
CA LEU A 7 -17.57 -26.55 -30.17
C LEU A 7 -16.55 -25.42 -30.06
N SER A 8 -16.10 -24.87 -31.20
CA SER A 8 -15.17 -23.74 -31.24
C SER A 8 -15.77 -22.48 -30.60
N MET A 9 -17.04 -22.19 -30.85
CA MET A 9 -17.74 -21.03 -30.28
C MET A 9 -17.87 -21.11 -28.76
N VAL A 10 -18.08 -22.31 -28.21
CA VAL A 10 -18.13 -22.54 -26.75
C VAL A 10 -16.74 -22.31 -26.12
N ILE A 11 -15.67 -22.82 -26.74
CA ILE A 11 -14.30 -22.69 -26.21
C ILE A 11 -13.88 -21.21 -26.17
N VAL A 12 -14.12 -20.45 -27.24
CA VAL A 12 -13.76 -19.02 -27.30
C VAL A 12 -14.54 -18.22 -26.24
N SER A 13 -15.80 -18.56 -26.00
CA SER A 13 -16.63 -17.90 -24.98
C SER A 13 -16.11 -18.15 -23.56
N CYS A 14 -15.58 -19.34 -23.27
CA CYS A 14 -14.97 -19.65 -21.97
C CYS A 14 -13.67 -18.89 -21.73
N LEU A 15 -12.85 -18.70 -22.77
CA LEU A 15 -11.59 -17.95 -22.66
C LEU A 15 -11.81 -16.44 -22.50
N ALA A 16 -12.97 -15.92 -22.94
CA ALA A 16 -13.33 -14.51 -22.84
C ALA A 16 -13.92 -14.10 -21.47
N GLN A 17 -14.18 -15.04 -20.55
CA GLN A 17 -14.88 -14.75 -19.29
C GLN A 17 -14.09 -13.86 -18.32
N LYS A 18 -12.76 -13.83 -18.41
CA LYS A 18 -11.92 -12.99 -17.53
C LYS A 18 -11.15 -11.97 -18.37
N SER A 19 -11.40 -10.69 -18.11
CA SER A 19 -10.67 -9.61 -18.79
C SER A 19 -9.17 -9.72 -18.47
N PRO A 20 -8.28 -9.45 -19.45
CA PRO A 20 -6.83 -9.56 -19.25
C PRO A 20 -6.29 -8.54 -18.23
N TYR A 21 -7.09 -7.52 -17.90
CA TYR A 21 -6.79 -6.49 -16.89
C TYR A 21 -7.08 -6.96 -15.46
N ALA A 22 -7.90 -8.00 -15.26
CA ALA A 22 -8.08 -8.60 -13.96
C ALA A 22 -6.87 -9.49 -13.64
N GLY A 23 -6.06 -9.07 -12.68
CA GLY A 23 -4.91 -9.85 -12.19
C GLY A 23 -5.28 -11.32 -11.96
N ARG A 24 -4.32 -12.22 -12.17
CA ARG A 24 -4.51 -13.66 -11.92
C ARG A 24 -4.54 -14.02 -10.43
N GLY A 25 -4.23 -13.06 -9.56
CA GLY A 25 -4.29 -13.23 -8.11
C GLY A 25 -5.70 -13.17 -7.52
N PRO A 26 -5.87 -13.57 -6.25
CA PRO A 26 -7.11 -13.38 -5.50
C PRO A 26 -7.49 -11.90 -5.48
N VAL A 27 -8.73 -11.58 -5.86
CA VAL A 27 -9.25 -10.21 -5.78
C VAL A 27 -9.75 -9.98 -4.35
N GLY A 28 -9.27 -8.93 -3.69
CA GLY A 28 -9.74 -8.52 -2.36
C GLY A 28 -8.81 -8.83 -1.18
N PHE A 29 -7.65 -9.44 -1.43
CA PHE A 29 -6.60 -9.60 -0.43
C PHE A 29 -5.27 -9.05 -0.96
N PRO A 30 -4.52 -8.27 -0.15
CA PRO A 30 -3.20 -7.82 -0.55
C PRO A 30 -2.28 -9.04 -0.73
N ALA A 31 -1.48 -9.02 -1.79
CA ALA A 31 -0.39 -9.98 -1.93
C ALA A 31 0.59 -9.75 -0.76
N VAL A 32 0.88 -10.80 0.00
CA VAL A 32 1.96 -10.74 0.99
C VAL A 32 3.26 -10.77 0.20
N GLU A 33 3.87 -9.60 0.01
CA GLU A 33 5.18 -9.53 -0.61
C GLU A 33 6.21 -10.03 0.39
N THR A 34 6.79 -11.21 0.12
CA THR A 34 8.06 -11.61 0.74
C THR A 34 9.13 -10.77 0.06
N THR A 35 9.32 -9.54 0.52
CA THR A 35 10.28 -8.59 -0.08
C THR A 35 11.70 -9.12 0.06
N THR A 36 12.20 -9.77 -0.99
CA THR A 36 13.64 -9.87 -1.23
C THR A 36 14.12 -8.46 -1.57
N ALA A 37 15.08 -7.96 -0.79
CA ALA A 37 15.62 -6.60 -0.80
C ALA A 37 15.54 -5.85 -2.15
N ASP A 38 14.90 -4.68 -2.11
CA ASP A 38 14.73 -3.77 -3.24
C ASP A 38 16.10 -3.19 -3.69
N PRO A 39 16.54 -3.42 -4.94
CA PRO A 39 17.80 -2.88 -5.46
C PRO A 39 17.81 -1.35 -5.63
N LEU A 40 16.69 -0.64 -5.36
CA LEU A 40 16.64 0.82 -5.34
C LEU A 40 17.12 1.46 -4.02
N ALA A 41 17.43 0.67 -2.98
CA ALA A 41 17.88 1.18 -1.68
C ALA A 41 19.09 2.13 -1.77
N ASN A 42 19.97 1.95 -2.77
CA ASN A 42 21.16 2.79 -2.97
C ASN A 42 20.90 4.12 -3.73
N ARG A 43 19.68 4.39 -4.20
CA ARG A 43 19.37 5.65 -4.89
C ARG A 43 19.11 6.84 -3.96
N PHE A 44 18.85 6.54 -2.69
CA PHE A 44 18.59 7.55 -1.66
C PHE A 44 19.80 7.60 -0.73
N GLY A 45 20.91 8.14 -1.24
CA GLY A 45 22.08 8.59 -0.49
C GLY A 45 22.43 7.81 0.78
N ASP A 46 23.39 6.90 0.67
CA ASP A 46 24.14 6.39 1.81
C ASP A 46 24.93 7.55 2.44
N SER A 47 24.38 8.13 3.51
CA SER A 47 25.09 9.07 4.37
C SER A 47 24.73 8.72 5.80
N ALA A 48 25.76 8.52 6.60
CA ALA A 48 25.80 7.91 7.92
C ALA A 48 25.03 8.63 9.06
N ASP A 49 23.96 9.36 8.75
CA ASP A 49 22.95 9.90 9.67
C ASP A 49 21.57 9.81 8.98
N ASN A 50 21.22 8.60 8.53
CA ASN A 50 20.12 8.29 7.62
C ASN A 50 18.72 8.31 8.28
N THR A 51 18.48 9.21 9.23
CA THR A 51 17.11 9.64 9.50
C THR A 51 16.81 10.77 8.52
N PRO A 52 15.90 10.60 7.54
CA PRO A 52 15.42 11.75 6.80
C PRO A 52 14.98 12.77 7.85
N ILE A 53 15.52 13.99 7.79
CA ILE A 53 15.04 15.06 8.66
C ILE A 53 13.57 15.20 8.24
N ASN A 54 12.67 14.60 9.03
CA ASN A 54 11.25 14.56 8.73
C ASN A 54 10.76 15.99 8.92
N LEU A 55 10.90 16.77 7.86
CA LEU A 55 10.37 18.10 7.75
C LEU A 55 9.13 18.07 6.85
N PRO A 56 8.20 18.98 7.10
CA PRO A 56 7.17 19.33 6.15
C PRO A 56 7.78 19.68 4.79
N ILE A 57 7.22 19.14 3.70
CA ILE A 57 7.66 19.45 2.32
C ILE A 57 7.57 20.95 2.03
N GLU A 58 6.56 21.61 2.59
CA GLU A 58 6.32 23.05 2.49
C GLU A 58 7.41 23.89 3.16
N ALA A 59 8.20 23.31 4.07
CA ALA A 59 9.31 24.00 4.71
C ALA A 59 10.56 24.04 3.82
N LEU A 60 10.59 23.31 2.69
CA LEU A 60 11.72 23.26 1.74
C LEU A 60 13.09 22.98 2.42
N GLY A 61 13.09 22.26 3.55
CA GLY A 61 14.29 21.98 4.35
C GLY A 61 14.65 23.03 5.40
N ASP A 62 13.86 24.11 5.56
CA ASP A 62 14.08 25.13 6.59
C ASP A 62 13.58 24.67 7.97
N VAL A 63 14.53 24.22 8.80
CA VAL A 63 14.28 23.78 10.17
C VAL A 63 13.90 24.95 11.09
N GLU A 64 14.43 26.15 10.85
CA GLU A 64 14.18 27.30 11.71
C GLU A 64 12.75 27.81 11.54
N LEU A 65 12.23 27.82 10.31
CA LEU A 65 10.84 28.13 10.01
C LEU A 65 9.90 27.22 10.80
N VAL A 66 10.09 25.91 10.72
CA VAL A 66 9.27 24.92 11.44
C VAL A 66 9.35 25.14 12.95
N LYS A 67 10.55 25.41 13.49
CA LYS A 67 10.77 25.69 14.91
C LYS A 67 10.12 27.00 15.36
N ARG A 68 10.07 28.00 14.50
CA ARG A 68 9.40 29.28 14.78
C ARG A 68 7.88 29.11 14.77
N LEU A 69 7.36 28.42 13.78
CA LEU A 69 5.92 28.15 13.65
C LEU A 69 5.41 27.24 14.76
N SER A 70 6.22 26.28 15.24
CA SER A 70 5.82 25.40 16.35
C SER A 70 5.69 26.09 17.70
N ARG A 71 6.29 27.28 17.88
CA ARG A 71 6.16 28.09 19.09
C ARG A 71 4.86 28.90 19.14
N LEU A 72 4.17 29.06 18.01
CA LEU A 72 2.90 29.76 17.95
C LEU A 72 1.79 28.92 18.62
N PRO A 73 0.75 29.53 19.20
CA PRO A 73 -0.43 28.79 19.64
C PRO A 73 -1.09 28.07 18.45
N LEU A 74 -1.77 26.94 18.72
CA LEU A 74 -2.26 26.01 17.68
C LEU A 74 -3.10 26.71 16.61
N ASP A 75 -3.98 27.62 17.02
CA ASP A 75 -4.90 28.36 16.13
C ASP A 75 -4.16 29.30 15.16
N ASN A 76 -2.92 29.67 15.49
CA ASN A 76 -2.07 30.53 14.66
C ASN A 76 -1.04 29.74 13.85
N GLN A 77 -1.03 28.40 13.97
CA GLN A 77 -0.15 27.56 13.17
C GLN A 77 -0.77 27.33 11.78
N PRO A 78 0.04 27.27 10.72
CA PRO A 78 -0.49 27.00 9.40
C PRO A 78 -1.00 25.55 9.31
N PHE A 79 -2.11 25.37 8.59
CA PHE A 79 -2.79 24.07 8.46
C PHE A 79 -1.85 22.97 7.94
N TRP A 80 -0.91 23.30 7.04
CA TRP A 80 0.04 22.34 6.50
C TRP A 80 0.94 21.75 7.59
N LEU A 81 1.33 22.54 8.60
CA LEU A 81 2.18 22.09 9.69
C LEU A 81 1.41 21.15 10.63
N ILE A 82 0.14 21.48 10.87
CA ILE A 82 -0.76 20.67 11.70
C ILE A 82 -1.03 19.32 11.02
N ASN A 83 -1.42 19.35 9.73
CA ASN A 83 -1.67 18.14 8.94
C ASN A 83 -0.42 17.28 8.83
N TRP A 84 0.74 17.90 8.60
CA TRP A 84 2.00 17.17 8.56
C TRP A 84 2.28 16.43 9.87
N ARG A 85 2.08 17.08 11.03
CA ARG A 85 2.24 16.40 12.34
C ARG A 85 1.27 15.24 12.52
N ALA A 86 0.01 15.41 12.10
CA ALA A 86 -1.00 14.36 12.17
C ALA A 86 -0.62 13.15 11.29
N LEU A 87 -0.14 13.42 10.06
CA LEU A 87 0.35 12.39 9.15
C LEU A 87 1.57 11.68 9.72
N GLU A 88 2.51 12.43 10.31
CA GLU A 88 3.71 11.86 10.91
C GLU A 88 3.38 10.97 12.13
N ALA A 89 2.38 11.36 12.93
CA ALA A 89 1.86 10.53 14.01
C ALA A 89 1.21 9.24 13.48
N ASN A 90 0.43 9.33 12.39
CA ASN A 90 -0.17 8.17 11.74
C ASN A 90 0.88 7.25 11.10
N ARG A 91 1.96 7.80 10.51
CA ARG A 91 3.07 6.98 9.99
C ARG A 91 3.77 6.17 11.08
N ARG A 92 3.91 6.74 12.28
CA ARG A 92 4.50 6.04 13.44
C ARG A 92 3.56 4.98 14.01
N ASN A 93 2.26 5.25 14.01
CA ASN A 93 1.23 4.33 14.51
C ASN A 93 0.11 4.22 13.48
N PRO A 94 0.32 3.46 12.39
CA PRO A 94 -0.66 3.35 11.34
C PRO A 94 -1.90 2.65 11.88
N GLN A 95 -3.07 3.20 11.56
CA GLN A 95 -4.33 2.50 11.81
C GLN A 95 -4.41 1.30 10.86
N THR A 96 -3.99 0.14 11.36
CA THR A 96 -4.14 -1.13 10.66
C THR A 96 -5.52 -1.69 10.95
N TYR A 97 -6.28 -1.95 9.89
CA TYR A 97 -7.48 -2.76 10.00
C TYR A 97 -7.06 -4.23 9.92
N PRO A 98 -7.61 -5.12 10.77
CA PRO A 98 -7.35 -6.54 10.60
C PRO A 98 -7.78 -6.94 9.20
N ALA A 99 -6.88 -7.60 8.46
CA ALA A 99 -7.23 -8.17 7.17
C ALA A 99 -8.40 -9.14 7.40
N ARG A 100 -9.48 -8.98 6.62
CA ARG A 100 -10.61 -9.90 6.69
C ARG A 100 -10.09 -11.30 6.42
N ALA A 101 -10.39 -12.27 7.28
CA ALA A 101 -10.00 -13.65 7.02
C ALA A 101 -10.66 -14.15 5.71
N ASN A 102 -9.91 -14.87 4.90
CA ASN A 102 -10.44 -15.48 3.69
C ASN A 102 -11.34 -16.68 4.08
N SER A 103 -12.64 -16.57 3.84
CA SER A 103 -13.62 -17.64 4.12
C SER A 103 -13.44 -18.89 3.27
N PHE A 104 -12.66 -18.82 2.19
CA PHE A 104 -12.39 -19.94 1.28
C PHE A 104 -11.16 -20.77 1.68
N ILE A 105 -10.42 -20.36 2.71
CA ILE A 105 -9.29 -21.12 3.27
C ILE A 105 -9.77 -21.75 4.58
N GLU A 106 -10.48 -22.85 4.47
CA GLU A 106 -10.79 -23.70 5.62
C GLU A 106 -9.52 -24.49 5.97
N PRO A 107 -9.00 -24.45 7.21
CA PRO A 107 -7.90 -25.31 7.58
C PRO A 107 -8.41 -26.76 7.58
N ALA A 108 -7.96 -27.56 6.63
CA ALA A 108 -8.31 -28.97 6.45
C ALA A 108 -7.93 -29.90 7.64
N ASN A 109 -7.64 -29.35 8.83
CA ASN A 109 -7.07 -30.08 9.95
C ASN A 109 -8.07 -30.52 11.03
N ASN A 110 -9.37 -30.24 10.88
CA ASN A 110 -10.37 -30.60 11.90
C ASN A 110 -11.42 -31.65 11.47
N MET A 111 -11.20 -32.38 10.36
CA MET A 111 -12.13 -33.44 9.91
C MET A 111 -11.71 -34.86 10.34
N PHE A 112 -10.94 -35.01 11.42
CA PHE A 112 -10.59 -36.31 12.01
C PHE A 112 -10.55 -36.24 13.54
N LEU A 113 -11.71 -36.13 14.19
CA LEU A 113 -11.97 -36.64 15.54
C LEU A 113 -13.44 -37.07 15.62
#